data_AF-A0A942FPG4-F1
#
_entry.id   AF-A0A942FPG4-F1
#
_cell.length_a   1.000
_cell.length_b   1.000
_cell.length_c   1.000
_cell.angle_alpha   90.00
_cell.angle_beta   90.00
_cell.angle_gamma   90.00
#
_symmetry.space_group_name_H-M   'P 1'
#
loop_
_entity.id
_entity.type
_entity.pdbx_description
1 polymer ?
#
loop_
_entity_poly.entity_id
_entity_poly.type
_entity_poly.pdbx_seq_one_letter_code
_entity_poly.pdbx_strand_id
1 'polypeptide(L)' 'MSRAKLKQMDARIKKIKKAALELKEFSGGIQAVDRNAGRILASVKMLEINISDILDLKTLSA' A
#
# COMPACT_ATOMS: atom_id res chain seq x y z
N MET A 1 -6.43 13.68 14.05
CA MET A 1 -5.35 12.67 13.95
C MET A 1 -4.03 13.41 13.62
N SER A 2 -2.91 13.18 14.34
CA SER A 2 -1.63 13.89 14.12
C SER A 2 -0.84 13.48 12.86
N ARG A 3 -0.09 14.40 12.25
CA ARG A 3 0.73 14.11 11.05
C ARG A 3 1.69 12.92 11.25
N ALA A 4 2.20 12.74 12.47
CA ALA A 4 3.08 11.63 12.83
C ALA A 4 2.41 10.25 12.65
N LYS A 5 1.16 10.03 13.10
CA LYS A 5 0.53 8.71 12.88
C LYS A 5 0.13 8.49 11.42
N LEU A 6 -0.17 9.55 10.66
CA LEU A 6 -0.40 9.42 9.21
C LEU A 6 0.87 8.93 8.49
N LYS A 7 2.04 9.48 8.82
CA LYS A 7 3.34 8.98 8.31
C LYS A 7 3.60 7.52 8.68
N GLN A 8 3.23 7.10 9.90
CA GLN A 8 3.35 5.70 10.31
C GLN A 8 2.40 4.79 9.52
N MET A 9 1.18 5.23 9.22
CA MET A 9 0.24 4.49 8.38
C MET A 9 0.75 4.38 6.94
N ASP A 10 1.19 5.48 6.34
CA ASP A 10 1.82 5.49 5.01
C ASP A 10 2.98 4.49 4.91
N ALA A 11 3.90 4.51 5.89
CA ALA A 11 5.02 3.58 5.92
C ALA A 11 4.57 2.11 5.99
N ARG A 12 3.49 1.80 6.72
CA ARG A 12 2.92 0.44 6.80
C ARG A 12 2.23 0.04 5.50
N ILE A 13 1.48 0.94 4.87
CA ILE A 13 0.83 0.72 3.56
C ILE A 13 1.89 0.37 2.51
N LYS A 14 2.98 1.15 2.45
CA LYS A 14 4.12 0.89 1.54
C LYS A 14 4.79 -0.47 1.79
N LYS A 15 4.92 -0.89 3.05
CA LYS A 15 5.45 -2.23 3.39
C LYS A 15 4.53 -3.36 2.92
N ILE A 16 3.22 -3.21 3.10
CA ILE A 16 2.23 -4.20 2.62
C ILE A 16 2.28 -4.30 1.09
N LYS A 17 2.36 -3.15 0.39
CA LYS A 17 2.52 -3.11 -1.07
C LYS A 17 3.73 -3.92 -1.53
N LYS A 18 4.89 -3.66 -0.91
CA LYS A 18 6.14 -4.35 -1.23
C LYS A 18 6.00 -5.86 -1.02
N ALA A 19 5.51 -6.30 0.14
CA ALA A 19 5.32 -7.72 0.43
C ALA A 19 4.33 -8.40 -0.54
N ALA A 20 3.27 -7.70 -0.97
CA ALA A 20 2.32 -8.25 -1.94
C ALA A 20 2.90 -8.35 -3.36
N LEU A 21 3.77 -7.40 -3.77
CA LEU A 21 4.51 -7.49 -5.03
C LEU A 21 5.50 -8.67 -5.00
N GLU A 22 6.28 -8.79 -3.91
CA GLU A 22 7.22 -9.90 -3.71
C GLU A 22 6.49 -11.26 -3.73
N LEU A 23 5.32 -11.36 -3.09
CA LEU A 23 4.51 -12.58 -3.11
C LEU A 23 4.04 -12.95 -4.52
N LYS A 24 3.75 -11.94 -5.37
CA LYS A 24 3.38 -12.15 -6.77
C LYS A 24 4.59 -12.60 -7.60
N GLU A 25 5.77 -12.05 -7.34
CA GLU A 25 7.02 -12.46 -8.01
C GLU A 25 7.40 -13.90 -7.63
N PHE A 26 7.25 -14.27 -6.36
CA PHE A 26 7.54 -15.63 -5.87
C PHE A 26 6.44 -16.65 -6.17
N SER A 27 5.29 -16.24 -6.71
CA SER A 27 4.15 -17.13 -6.89
C SER A 27 4.45 -18.33 -7.79
N GLY A 28 5.44 -18.21 -8.69
CA GLY A 28 5.81 -19.27 -9.63
C GLY A 28 4.65 -19.69 -10.55
N GLY A 29 3.64 -18.84 -10.74
CA GLY A 29 2.44 -19.15 -11.52
C GLY A 29 1.33 -19.87 -10.75
N ILE A 30 1.45 -20.00 -9.41
CA ILE A 30 0.34 -20.50 -8.58
C ILE A 30 -0.80 -19.47 -8.63
N GLN A 31 -1.82 -19.76 -9.44
CA GLN A 31 -2.93 -18.84 -9.69
C GLN A 31 -3.62 -18.32 -8.42
N ALA A 32 -3.74 -19.17 -7.40
CA ALA A 32 -4.33 -18.76 -6.13
C ALA A 32 -3.51 -17.65 -5.46
N VAL A 33 -2.19 -17.77 -5.47
CA VAL A 33 -1.27 -16.77 -4.90
C VAL A 33 -1.33 -15.48 -5.72
N ASP A 34 -1.25 -15.56 -7.05
CA ASP A 34 -1.35 -14.39 -7.94
C ASP A 34 -2.63 -13.59 -7.74
N ARG A 35 -3.77 -14.29 -7.66
CA ARG A 35 -5.08 -13.66 -7.45
C ARG A 35 -5.22 -13.05 -6.06
N ASN A 36 -4.65 -13.66 -5.03
CA ASN A 36 -4.65 -13.09 -3.68
C ASN A 36 -3.73 -11.87 -3.59
N ALA A 37 -2.51 -11.96 -4.12
CA ALA A 37 -1.57 -10.84 -4.18
C ALA A 37 -2.17 -9.65 -4.96
N GLY A 38 -2.84 -9.91 -6.10
CA GLY A 38 -3.55 -8.89 -6.86
C GLY A 38 -4.67 -8.20 -6.07
N ARG A 39 -5.49 -8.95 -5.32
CA ARG A 39 -6.53 -8.38 -4.46
C ARG A 39 -5.96 -7.54 -3.32
N ILE A 40 -4.86 -7.97 -2.71
CA ILE A 40 -4.15 -7.19 -1.68
C ILE A 40 -3.66 -5.87 -2.29
N LEU A 41 -3.05 -5.90 -3.48
CA LEU A 41 -2.57 -4.69 -4.16
C LEU A 41 -3.70 -3.71 -4.49
N ALA A 42 -4.87 -4.21 -4.88
CA ALA A 42 -6.04 -3.36 -5.11
C ALA A 42 -6.49 -2.66 -3.81
N SER A 43 -6.59 -3.39 -2.69
CA SER A 43 -6.92 -2.80 -1.39
C SER A 43 -5.84 -1.81 -0.91
N VAL A 44 -4.56 -2.13 -1.11
CA VAL A 44 -3.44 -1.23 -0.82
C VAL A 44 -3.57 0.06 -1.61
N LYS A 45 -3.94 0.02 -2.90
CA LYS A 45 -4.11 1.23 -3.71
C LYS A 45 -5.19 2.15 -3.15
N MET A 46 -6.29 1.60 -2.62
CA MET A 46 -7.32 2.39 -1.95
C MET A 46 -6.78 3.05 -0.67
N LEU A 47 -5.96 2.33 0.10
CA LEU A 47 -5.31 2.89 1.29
C LEU A 47 -4.29 3.99 0.93
N GLU A 48 -3.54 3.84 -0.16
CA GLU A 48 -2.64 4.88 -0.67
C GLU A 48 -3.44 6.16 -1.01
N ILE A 49 -4.57 6.04 -1.71
CA ILE A 49 -5.45 7.18 -2.02
C ILE A 49 -5.98 7.84 -0.73
N ASN A 50 -6.37 7.04 0.26
CA ASN A 50 -6.97 7.57 1.49
C ASN A 50 -5.96 8.18 2.47
N ILE A 51 -4.69 7.79 2.41
CA ILE A 51 -3.68 8.19 3.42
C ILE A 51 -2.47 8.85 2.77
N SER A 52 -1.80 8.15 1.84
CA SER A 52 -0.55 8.60 1.23
C SER A 52 -0.77 9.86 0.39
N ASP A 53 -1.76 9.83 -0.52
CA ASP A 53 -2.03 10.95 -1.43
C ASP A 53 -2.46 12.21 -0.64
N ILE A 54 -3.28 12.05 0.42
CA ILE A 54 -3.68 13.16 1.29
C ILE A 54 -2.49 13.74 2.07
N LEU A 55 -1.56 12.88 2.53
CA LEU A 55 -0.37 13.31 3.25
C LEU A 55 0.55 14.16 2.35
N ASP A 56 0.65 13.79 1.08
CA ASP A 56 1.46 14.52 0.09
C ASP A 56 0.83 15.88 -0.24
N LEU A 57 -0.49 15.94 -0.45
CA LEU A 57 -1.21 17.21 -0.68
C LEU A 57 -1.05 18.20 0.47
N LYS A 58 -1.13 17.75 1.72
CA LYS A 58 -0.91 18.61 2.92
C LYS A 58 0.53 19.09 3.07
N THR A 59 1.47 18.44 2.39
CA THR A 59 2.88 18.83 2.42
C THR A 59 3.18 19.92 1.39
N LEU A 60 2.36 20.04 0.34
CA LEU A 60 2.45 21.07 -0.69
C LEU A 60 1.70 22.36 -0.33
N SER A 61 0.81 22.32 0.67
CA SER A 61 0.00 23.45 1.12
C SER A 61 0.50 24.13 2.41
N ALA A 62 1.71 23.79 2.86
CA ALA A 62 2.33 24.26 4.11
C ALA A 62 3.71 24.83 3.82
#